data_AF-A4NVS7-F1
#
_entry.id   AF-A4NVS7-F1
#
_cell.length_a   1.000
_cell.length_b   1.000
_cell.length_c   1.000
_cell.angle_alpha   90.00
_cell.angle_beta   90.00
_cell.angle_gamma   90.00
#
_symmetry.space_group_name_H-M   'P 1'
#
loop_
_entity.id
_entity.type
_entity.pdbx_description
1 polymer ?
#
loop_
_entity_poly.entity_id
_entity_poly.type
_entity_poly.pdbx_seq_one_letter_code
_entity_poly.pdbx_strand_id
1 'polypeptide(L)' 'MTALSSVDFCLPEHITPEIFLRDYWQKKPLVIRNGLPEIVGQFEPQDIIELAQNEDVTARLVKTFSDNDWKVFF' A
#
# COMPACT_ATOMS: atom_id res chain seq x y z
N MET A 1 -31.62 -11.17 -0.73
CA MET A 1 -30.57 -11.17 -1.76
C MET A 1 -29.93 -9.79 -1.72
N THR A 2 -28.97 -9.60 -0.83
CA THR A 2 -28.25 -8.33 -0.70
C THR A 2 -27.28 -8.28 -1.87
N ALA A 3 -27.47 -7.32 -2.78
CA ALA A 3 -26.51 -7.07 -3.85
C ALA A 3 -25.14 -6.88 -3.19
N LEU A 4 -24.15 -7.68 -3.60
CA LEU A 4 -22.77 -7.37 -3.30
C LEU A 4 -22.52 -6.00 -3.91
N SER A 5 -22.36 -5.00 -3.03
CA SER A 5 -21.92 -3.65 -3.40
C SER A 5 -20.76 -3.77 -4.38
N SER A 6 -20.77 -2.95 -5.44
CA SER A 6 -19.65 -2.80 -6.38
C SER A 6 -18.34 -2.90 -5.61
N VAL A 7 -17.61 -4.00 -5.79
CA VAL A 7 -16.28 -4.11 -5.18
C VAL A 7 -15.36 -3.36 -6.11
N ASP A 8 -15.06 -2.12 -5.76
CA ASP A 8 -14.09 -1.32 -6.50
C ASP A 8 -12.70 -1.89 -6.20
N PHE A 9 -12.23 -2.80 -7.06
CA PHE A 9 -10.98 -3.55 -6.90
C PHE A 9 -9.71 -2.70 -6.99
N CYS A 10 -9.83 -1.36 -6.94
CA CYS A 10 -8.69 -0.45 -7.05
C CYS A 10 -7.88 -0.74 -8.33
N LEU A 11 -8.54 -1.13 -9.43
CA LEU A 11 -7.89 -1.47 -10.70
C LEU A 11 -8.10 -0.33 -11.72
N PRO A 12 -7.16 -0.15 -12.67
CA PRO A 12 -7.39 0.77 -13.79
C PRO A 12 -8.65 0.38 -14.57
N GLU A 13 -9.38 1.36 -15.11
CA GLU A 13 -10.67 1.15 -15.80
C GLU A 13 -10.64 0.07 -16.89
N HIS A 14 -9.50 -0.09 -17.56
CA HIS A 14 -9.31 -1.05 -18.65
C HIS A 14 -8.74 -2.41 -18.21
N ILE A 15 -8.55 -2.63 -16.90
CA ILE A 15 -8.02 -3.87 -16.34
C ILE A 15 -9.08 -4.49 -15.44
N THR A 16 -9.71 -5.55 -15.92
CA THR A 16 -10.57 -6.37 -15.08
C THR A 16 -9.73 -7.25 -14.14
N PRO A 17 -10.31 -7.78 -13.06
CA PRO A 17 -9.63 -8.75 -12.19
C PRO A 17 -9.07 -9.95 -12.97
N GLU A 18 -9.78 -10.44 -13.98
CA GLU A 18 -9.33 -11.56 -14.82
C GLU A 18 -8.08 -11.20 -15.64
N ILE A 19 -8.06 -9.99 -16.21
CA ILE A 19 -6.88 -9.47 -16.93
C ILE A 19 -5.71 -9.31 -15.97
N PHE A 20 -5.93 -8.77 -14.77
CA PHE A 20 -4.90 -8.61 -13.75
C PHE A 20 -4.28 -9.96 -13.35
N LEU A 21 -5.10 -10.96 -13.03
CA LEU A 21 -4.64 -12.29 -12.62
C LEU A 21 -3.92 -13.04 -13.76
N ARG A 22 -4.42 -12.92 -15.00
CA ARG A 22 -3.83 -13.57 -16.17
C ARG A 22 -2.51 -12.94 -16.59
N ASP A 23 -2.38 -11.61 -16.55
CA ASP A 23 -1.27 -10.92 -17.21
C ASP A 23 -0.26 -10.29 -16.23
N TYR A 24 -0.64 -10.00 -14.97
CA TYR A 24 0.18 -9.22 -14.03
C TYR A 24 0.49 -9.94 -12.72
N TRP A 25 -0.50 -10.57 -12.08
CA TRP A 25 -0.33 -11.20 -10.77
C TRP A 25 0.82 -12.21 -10.78
N GLN A 26 1.80 -12.01 -9.88
CA GLN A 26 3.05 -12.78 -9.78
C GLN A 26 3.85 -12.91 -11.09
N LYS A 27 3.65 -12.02 -12.07
CA LYS A 27 4.31 -12.06 -13.39
C LYS A 27 5.11 -10.81 -13.66
N LYS A 28 4.49 -9.63 -13.52
CA LYS A 28 5.13 -8.34 -13.79
C LYS A 28 4.50 -7.22 -12.96
N PRO A 29 5.26 -6.17 -12.62
CA PRO A 29 4.73 -5.02 -11.90
C PRO A 29 3.65 -4.29 -12.71
N LEU A 30 2.68 -3.71 -12.01
CA LEU A 30 1.65 -2.82 -12.54
C LEU A 30 1.56 -1.59 -11.65
N VAL A 31 1.63 -0.39 -12.26
CA VAL A 31 1.39 0.87 -11.55
C VAL A 31 -0.08 1.22 -11.65
N ILE A 32 -0.79 1.15 -10.53
CA ILE A 32 -2.18 1.58 -10.41
C ILE A 32 -2.19 3.03 -9.92
N ARG A 33 -2.39 3.96 -10.85
CA ARG A 33 -2.47 5.39 -10.50
C ARG A 33 -3.82 5.66 -9.83
N ASN A 34 -3.80 6.39 -8.72
CA ASN A 34 -5.00 6.74 -7.96
C ASN A 34 -5.85 5.51 -7.57
N GLY A 35 -5.21 4.40 -7.15
CA GLY A 35 -5.92 3.16 -6.84
C GLY A 35 -6.76 3.22 -5.56
N LEU A 36 -6.40 4.07 -4.60
CA LEU A 36 -7.06 4.22 -3.30
C LEU A 36 -7.20 5.71 -2.95
N PRO A 37 -8.10 6.48 -3.60
CA PRO A 37 -8.29 7.88 -3.27
C PRO A 37 -8.92 8.09 -1.87
N GLU A 38 -9.65 7.10 -1.34
CA GLU A 38 -10.40 7.22 -0.08
C GLU A 38 -9.51 7.29 1.16
N ILE A 39 -8.25 6.84 1.07
CA ILE A 39 -7.30 6.86 2.19
C ILE A 39 -6.56 8.20 2.32
N VAL A 40 -6.67 9.09 1.33
CA VAL A 40 -5.97 10.38 1.34
C VAL A 40 -6.45 11.21 2.54
N GLY A 41 -5.52 11.61 3.39
CA GLY A 41 -5.83 12.43 4.58
C GLY A 41 -6.48 11.67 5.74
N GLN A 42 -6.54 10.34 5.70
CA GLN A 42 -7.05 9.53 6.84
C GLN A 42 -6.04 9.41 7.99
N PHE A 43 -4.76 9.70 7.73
CA PHE A 43 -3.68 9.59 8.71
C PHE A 43 -2.73 10.77 8.56
N GLU A 44 -2.30 11.30 9.69
CA GLU A 44 -1.21 12.24 9.81
C GLU A 44 0.11 11.51 10.14
N PRO A 45 1.28 12.10 9.86
CA PRO A 45 2.57 11.48 10.19
C PRO A 45 2.70 11.07 11.67
N GLN A 46 2.10 11.85 12.57
CA GLN A 46 2.13 11.59 14.01
C GLN A 46 1.36 10.30 14.38
N ASP A 47 0.24 10.02 13.73
CA ASP A 47 -0.56 8.80 13.97
C ASP A 47 0.27 7.54 13.71
N ILE A 48 1.11 7.56 12.66
CA ILE A 48 1.98 6.44 12.29
C ILE A 48 3.14 6.28 13.27
N ILE A 49 3.69 7.39 13.78
CA ILE A 49 4.77 7.37 14.78
C ILE A 49 4.26 6.78 16.09
N GLU A 50 3.07 7.19 16.54
CA GLU A 50 2.44 6.65 17.74
C GLU A 50 2.14 5.16 17.60
N LEU A 51 1.60 4.74 16.44
CA LEU A 51 1.37 3.33 16.14
C LEU A 51 2.67 2.52 16.17
N ALA A 52 3.75 3.05 15.62
CA ALA A 52 5.05 2.37 15.55
C ALA A 52 5.72 2.17 16.92
N GLN A 53 5.30 2.90 17.96
CA GLN A 53 5.80 2.75 19.33
C GLN A 53 5.08 1.65 20.11
N ASN A 54 3.99 1.10 19.59
CA ASN A 54 3.22 0.07 20.26
C ASN A 54 3.96 -1.28 20.21
N GLU A 55 4.07 -1.97 21.36
CA GLU A 55 4.77 -3.26 21.51
C GLU A 55 4.18 -4.38 20.63
N ASP A 56 2.88 -4.31 20.32
CA ASP A 56 2.20 -5.28 19.46
C ASP A 56 2.39 -4.99 17.96
N VAL A 57 3.05 -3.88 17.61
CA VAL A 57 3.25 -3.44 16.23
C VAL A 57 4.70 -3.69 15.80
N THR A 58 4.87 -4.34 14.64
CA THR A 58 6.18 -4.46 14.01
C THR A 58 6.51 -3.19 13.22
N ALA A 59 7.44 -2.39 13.71
CA ALA A 59 7.97 -1.21 13.02
C ALA A 59 9.50 -1.31 12.84
N ARG A 60 10.04 -0.52 11.90
CA ARG A 60 11.50 -0.39 11.66
C ARG A 60 11.83 1.04 11.29
N LEU A 61 12.94 1.55 11.82
CA LEU A 61 13.48 2.86 11.42
C LEU A 61 14.58 2.62 10.37
N VAL A 62 14.42 3.20 9.19
CA VAL A 62 15.43 3.17 8.12
C VAL A 62 16.02 4.57 7.98
N LYS A 63 17.34 4.72 8.12
CA LYS A 63 18.03 6.01 8.07
C LYS A 63 19.25 5.94 7.17
N THR A 64 19.55 7.03 6.48
CA THR A 64 20.78 7.22 5.69
C THR A 64 21.58 8.42 6.21
N PHE A 65 22.91 8.32 6.16
CA PHE A 65 23.83 9.40 6.55
C PHE A 65 24.68 9.93 5.37
N SER A 66 24.69 9.21 4.26
CA SER A 66 25.32 9.57 2.99
C SER A 66 24.73 8.71 1.87
N ASP A 67 24.97 9.06 0.61
CA ASP A 67 24.51 8.26 -0.52
C ASP A 67 24.90 6.78 -0.36
N ASN A 68 23.91 5.90 -0.55
CA ASN A 68 24.03 4.44 -0.40
C ASN A 68 24.42 3.90 1.00
N ASP A 69 24.45 4.68 2.08
CA ASP A 69 24.67 4.21 3.47
C ASP A 69 23.35 4.03 4.24
N TRP A 70 22.50 3.11 3.78
CA TRP A 70 21.22 2.82 4.43
C TRP A 70 21.40 1.86 5.62
N LYS A 71 20.90 2.26 6.79
CA LYS A 71 20.91 1.47 8.02
C LYS A 71 19.49 1.23 8.52
N VAL A 72 19.25 0.01 8.98
CA VAL A 72 17.96 -0.43 9.53
C VAL A 72 18.10 -0.62 11.04
N PHE A 73 17.18 -0.02 11.79
CA PHE A 73 17.03 -0.16 13.23
C PHE A 73 15.68 -0.83 13.51
N PHE A 74 15.65 -1.69 14.52
CA PHE A 74 14.48 -2.47 14.94
C PHE A 74 14.05 -2.02 16.34
#